data_AF-U9UJN5-F1
#
_entry.id   AF-U9UJN5-F1
#
_cell.length_a   1.000
_cell.length_b   1.000
_cell.length_c   1.000
_cell.angle_alpha   90.00
_cell.angle_beta   90.00
_cell.angle_gamma   90.00
#
_symmetry.space_group_name_H-M   'P 1'
#
loop_
_entity.id
_entity.type
_entity.pdbx_description
1 polymer ?
#
loop_
_entity_poly.entity_id
_entity_poly.type
_entity_poly.pdbx_seq_one_letter_code
_entity_poly.pdbx_strand_id
1 'polypeptide(L)'
;TGRQPFSNFSHDEILVLNICNGIKPEINEKIAPKCYVDLMKTCWDLDADNRPNSIEIKEFIELFYNSLDQNFKVKKKQHHEIEEQFKETQESRKENLLTIKNNKSTTHAKAIYTSRLLNPFTKILSEYDDNINNNTVEITDFANYNHICE
;
A
#
# COMPACT_ATOMS: atom_id res chain seq x y z
N THR A 1 -5.65 9.53 1.80
CA THR A 1 -5.07 10.82 1.34
C THR A 1 -5.56 11.26 -0.04
N GLY A 2 -6.13 10.37 -0.85
CA GLY A 2 -6.57 10.70 -2.23
C GLY A 2 -5.41 11.00 -3.18
N ARG A 3 -4.17 10.79 -2.74
CA ARG A 3 -2.95 11.00 -3.53
C ARG A 3 -2.58 9.71 -4.23
N GLN A 4 -2.06 9.84 -5.44
CA GLN A 4 -1.56 8.71 -6.19
C GLN A 4 -0.24 8.22 -5.57
N PRO A 5 -0.02 6.90 -5.45
CA PRO A 5 1.23 6.37 -4.93
C PRO A 5 2.38 6.73 -5.88
N PHE A 6 3.56 7.02 -5.30
CA PHE A 6 4.78 7.38 -6.03
C PHE A 6 4.65 8.56 -7.01
N SER A 7 3.69 9.47 -6.79
CA SER A 7 3.42 10.58 -7.71
C SER A 7 4.59 11.52 -7.94
N ASN A 8 5.54 11.57 -7.01
CA ASN A 8 6.76 12.36 -7.11
C ASN A 8 7.89 11.68 -7.91
N PHE A 9 7.70 10.45 -8.38
CA PHE A 9 8.70 9.69 -9.13
C PHE A 9 8.36 9.56 -10.62
N SER A 10 9.40 9.44 -11.45
CA SER A 10 9.26 8.89 -12.79
C SER A 10 8.84 7.43 -12.68
N HIS A 11 7.85 6.99 -13.45
CA HIS A 11 7.45 5.59 -13.47
C HIS A 11 8.32 4.83 -14.48
N ASP A 12 9.59 4.67 -14.17
CA ASP A 12 10.59 3.97 -14.99
C ASP A 12 11.22 2.79 -14.24
N GLU A 13 12.25 2.20 -14.85
CA GLU A 13 12.90 0.97 -14.40
C GLU A 13 13.55 1.14 -13.02
N ILE A 14 14.03 2.35 -12.74
CA ILE A 14 14.64 2.70 -11.45
C ILE A 14 13.58 2.62 -10.35
N LEU A 15 12.38 3.16 -10.58
CA LEU A 15 11.29 3.05 -9.61
C LEU A 15 10.88 1.59 -9.38
N VAL A 16 10.83 0.77 -10.44
CA VAL A 16 10.52 -0.67 -10.32
C VAL A 16 11.54 -1.37 -9.42
N LEU A 17 12.83 -1.21 -9.70
CA LEU A 17 13.91 -1.78 -8.87
C LEU A 17 13.82 -1.30 -7.42
N ASN A 18 13.59 -0.01 -7.21
CA ASN A 18 13.44 0.54 -5.87
C ASN A 18 12.26 -0.08 -5.08
N ILE A 19 11.13 -0.36 -5.74
CA ILE A 19 9.99 -1.03 -5.12
C ILE A 19 10.34 -2.48 -4.73
N CYS A 20 11.02 -3.21 -5.62
CA CYS A 20 11.54 -4.55 -5.35
C CYS A 20 12.53 -4.54 -4.17
N ASN A 21 13.33 -3.48 -4.05
CA ASN A 21 14.29 -3.29 -2.95
C ASN A 21 13.63 -2.82 -1.66
N GLY A 22 12.31 -2.69 -1.64
CA GLY A 22 11.55 -2.44 -0.43
C GLY A 22 11.02 -1.02 -0.27
N ILE A 23 11.27 -0.10 -1.20
CA ILE A 23 10.61 1.22 -1.13
C ILE A 23 9.09 1.04 -1.19
N LYS A 24 8.37 1.74 -0.30
CA LYS A 24 6.91 1.75 -0.21
C LYS A 24 6.36 3.16 -0.36
N PRO A 25 5.07 3.31 -0.74
CA PRO A 25 4.41 4.61 -0.72
C PRO A 25 4.52 5.29 0.64
N GLU A 26 4.77 6.59 0.63
CA GLU A 26 4.82 7.40 1.86
C GLU A 26 3.45 7.43 2.54
N ILE A 27 3.43 7.11 3.84
CA ILE A 27 2.25 7.26 4.70
C ILE A 27 2.49 8.43 5.63
N ASN A 28 1.58 9.40 5.62
CA ASN A 28 1.56 10.43 6.64
C ASN A 28 0.86 9.89 7.89
N GLU A 29 1.65 9.36 8.82
CA GLU A 29 1.18 8.76 10.08
C GLU A 29 0.45 9.75 10.98
N LYS A 30 0.64 11.07 10.81
CA LYS A 30 -0.13 12.09 11.57
C LYS A 30 -1.61 12.14 11.17
N ILE A 31 -1.95 11.64 9.98
CA ILE A 31 -3.31 11.70 9.44
C ILE A 31 -3.87 10.32 9.09
N ALA A 32 -3.22 9.26 9.55
CA ALA A 32 -3.67 7.88 9.40
C ALA A 32 -3.63 7.19 10.77
N PRO A 33 -4.71 6.53 11.22
CA PRO A 33 -4.72 5.82 12.50
C PRO A 33 -3.61 4.76 12.50
N LYS A 34 -2.86 4.66 13.60
CA LYS A 34 -1.70 3.76 13.70
C LYS A 34 -2.05 2.31 13.34
N CYS A 35 -3.17 1.78 13.82
CA CYS A 35 -3.63 0.42 13.52
C CYS A 35 -3.85 0.18 12.01
N TYR A 36 -4.24 1.22 11.26
CA TYR A 36 -4.38 1.13 9.81
C TYR A 36 -3.01 1.20 9.11
N VAL A 37 -2.10 2.04 9.61
CA VAL A 37 -0.71 2.10 9.13
C VAL A 37 -0.01 0.76 9.34
N ASP A 38 -0.18 0.15 10.51
CA ASP A 38 0.40 -1.15 10.85
C ASP A 38 -0.15 -2.24 9.92
N LEU A 39 -1.47 -2.28 9.68
CA LEU A 39 -2.07 -3.19 8.70
C LEU A 39 -1.49 -2.98 7.28
N MET A 40 -1.38 -1.74 6.82
CA MET A 40 -0.75 -1.44 5.53
C MET A 40 0.69 -1.97 5.47
N LYS A 41 1.44 -1.81 6.57
CA LYS A 41 2.81 -2.31 6.70
C LYS A 41 2.91 -3.83 6.59
N THR A 42 1.99 -4.55 7.21
CA THR A 42 1.94 -6.02 7.09
C THR A 42 1.54 -6.47 5.67
N CYS A 43 0.59 -5.77 5.02
CA CYS A 43 0.13 -6.12 3.67
C CYS A 43 1.23 -6.08 2.58
N TRP A 44 2.26 -5.27 2.78
CA TRP A 44 3.36 -5.11 1.82
C TRP A 44 4.71 -5.51 2.42
N ASP A 45 4.71 -6.42 3.39
CA ASP A 45 5.94 -6.98 3.96
C ASP A 45 6.84 -7.56 2.87
N LEU A 46 8.15 -7.43 3.04
CA LEU A 46 9.12 -7.97 2.08
C LEU A 46 9.03 -9.48 2.03
N ASP A 47 8.85 -10.12 3.18
CA ASP A 47 8.59 -11.53 3.29
C ASP A 47 7.11 -11.80 2.97
N ALA A 48 6.87 -12.67 1.99
CA ALA A 48 5.52 -13.02 1.59
C ALA A 48 4.76 -13.78 2.69
N ASP A 49 5.47 -14.55 3.52
CA ASP A 49 4.87 -15.36 4.59
C ASP A 49 4.33 -14.50 5.75
N ASN A 50 4.84 -13.27 5.89
CA ASN A 50 4.34 -12.30 6.87
C ASN A 50 3.09 -11.56 6.38
N ARG A 51 2.71 -11.66 5.11
CA ARG A 51 1.57 -10.91 4.56
C ARG A 51 0.27 -11.57 4.99
N PRO A 52 -0.72 -10.79 5.44
CA PRO A 52 -2.01 -11.33 5.82
C PRO A 52 -2.76 -11.81 4.58
N ASN A 53 -3.46 -12.92 4.72
CA ASN A 53 -4.38 -13.38 3.70
C ASN A 53 -5.68 -12.54 3.73
N SER A 54 -6.56 -12.77 2.75
CA SER A 54 -7.79 -11.98 2.61
C SER A 54 -8.77 -12.15 3.79
N ILE A 55 -8.75 -13.29 4.47
CA ILE A 55 -9.58 -13.55 5.66
C ILE A 55 -9.07 -12.70 6.84
N GLU A 56 -7.76 -12.70 7.09
CA GLU A 56 -7.16 -11.90 8.15
C GLU A 56 -7.37 -10.39 7.90
N ILE A 57 -7.21 -9.93 6.67
CA ILE A 57 -7.51 -8.53 6.30
C ILE A 57 -8.98 -8.20 6.59
N LYS A 58 -9.90 -9.10 6.24
CA LYS A 58 -11.33 -8.93 6.53
C LYS A 58 -11.57 -8.81 8.03
N GLU A 59 -10.95 -9.66 8.85
CA GLU A 59 -11.07 -9.61 10.31
C GLU A 59 -10.55 -8.28 10.89
N PHE A 60 -9.43 -7.74 10.40
CA PHE A 60 -8.96 -6.40 10.78
C PHE A 60 -9.96 -5.31 10.41
N ILE A 61 -10.53 -5.36 9.20
CA ILE A 61 -11.52 -4.37 8.76
C ILE A 61 -12.80 -4.45 9.60
N GLU A 62 -13.31 -5.65 9.87
CA GLU A 62 -14.46 -5.86 10.75
C GLU A 62 -14.18 -5.37 12.17
N LEU A 63 -12.97 -5.60 12.68
CA LEU A 63 -12.52 -5.09 13.97
C LEU A 63 -12.55 -3.56 13.99
N PHE A 64 -12.03 -2.88 12.96
CA PHE A 64 -12.10 -1.42 12.86
C PHE A 64 -13.55 -0.93 12.81
N TYR A 65 -14.38 -1.54 11.98
CA TYR A 65 -15.80 -1.19 11.84
C TYR A 65 -16.54 -1.31 13.18
N ASN A 66 -16.42 -2.46 13.86
CA ASN A 66 -17.06 -2.72 15.15
C ASN A 66 -16.54 -1.80 16.26
N SER A 67 -15.28 -1.37 16.20
CA SER A 67 -14.71 -0.42 17.17
C SER A 67 -15.32 0.98 17.05
N LEU A 68 -15.62 1.39 15.81
CA LEU A 68 -16.19 2.71 15.50
C LEU A 68 -17.72 2.74 15.59
N ASP A 69 -18.38 1.59 15.52
CA ASP A 69 -19.83 1.48 15.73
C ASP A 69 -20.19 1.72 17.20
N GLN A 70 -21.02 2.75 17.43
CA GLN A 70 -21.51 3.11 18.76
C GLN A 70 -22.55 2.12 19.29
N ASN A 71 -23.20 1.36 18.40
CA ASN A 71 -24.20 0.35 18.77
C ASN A 71 -23.58 -1.03 19.01
N PHE A 72 -22.26 -1.17 18.86
CA PHE A 72 -21.56 -2.43 19.08
C PHE A 72 -21.58 -2.79 20.57
N LYS A 73 -22.36 -3.81 20.91
CA LYS A 73 -22.76 -4.12 22.30
C LYS A 73 -21.62 -4.56 23.21
N VAL A 74 -20.54 -5.14 22.66
CA VAL A 74 -19.47 -5.75 23.46
C VAL A 74 -18.11 -5.20 23.01
N LYS A 75 -17.76 -4.00 23.50
CA LYS A 75 -16.42 -3.45 23.31
C LYS A 75 -15.44 -4.10 24.28
N LYS A 76 -14.35 -4.61 23.73
CA LYS A 76 -13.15 -5.06 24.47
C LYS A 76 -12.10 -3.96 24.48
N LYS A 77 -11.04 -4.13 25.28
CA LYS A 77 -9.91 -3.19 25.36
C LYS A 77 -9.38 -2.75 23.98
N GLN A 78 -9.15 -3.71 23.08
CA GLN A 78 -8.68 -3.43 21.71
C GLN A 78 -9.60 -2.48 20.92
N HIS A 79 -10.92 -2.53 21.14
CA HIS A 79 -11.86 -1.66 20.45
C HIS A 79 -11.71 -0.21 20.92
N HIS A 80 -11.46 0.00 22.22
CA HIS A 80 -11.22 1.32 22.77
C HIS A 80 -9.90 1.90 22.28
N GLU A 81 -8.83 1.08 22.22
CA GLU A 81 -7.53 1.50 21.69
C GLU A 81 -7.63 1.91 20.20
N ILE A 82 -8.38 1.16 19.39
CA ILE A 82 -8.64 1.52 17.99
C ILE A 82 -9.47 2.81 17.91
N GLU A 83 -10.56 2.91 18.67
CA GLU A 83 -11.42 4.09 18.67
C GLU A 83 -10.63 5.37 19.05
N GLU A 84 -9.74 5.28 20.03
CA GLU A 84 -8.85 6.37 20.44
C GLU A 84 -7.91 6.80 19.31
N GLN A 85 -7.19 5.86 18.67
CA GLN A 85 -6.31 6.17 17.55
C GLN A 85 -7.04 6.87 16.39
N PHE A 86 -8.27 6.44 16.10
CA PHE A 86 -9.10 7.10 15.09
C PHE A 86 -9.51 8.51 15.52
N LYS A 87 -9.90 8.72 16.79
CA LYS A 87 -10.23 10.06 17.32
C LYS A 87 -9.04 11.01 17.26
N GLU A 88 -7.88 10.60 17.76
CA GLU A 88 -6.64 11.39 17.72
C GLU A 88 -6.27 11.80 16.29
N THR A 89 -6.40 10.87 15.34
CA THR A 89 -6.14 11.15 13.94
C THR A 89 -7.15 12.14 13.35
N GLN A 90 -8.43 12.06 13.74
CA GLN A 90 -9.45 13.02 13.28
C GLN A 90 -9.17 14.43 13.80
N GLU A 91 -8.77 14.58 15.07
CA GLU A 91 -8.37 15.88 15.61
C GLU A 91 -7.12 16.41 14.91
N SER A 92 -6.10 15.56 14.70
CA SER A 92 -4.90 15.91 13.94
C SER A 92 -5.22 16.38 12.51
N ARG A 93 -6.22 15.76 11.85
CA ARG A 93 -6.68 16.19 10.52
C ARG A 93 -7.39 17.55 10.55
N LYS A 94 -8.16 17.86 11.59
CA LYS A 94 -8.82 19.16 11.76
C LYS A 94 -7.80 20.27 11.95
N GLU A 95 -6.81 20.05 12.82
CA GLU A 95 -5.73 21.02 13.07
C GLU A 95 -4.87 21.27 11.84
N ASN A 96 -4.56 20.22 11.08
CA ASN A 96 -3.67 20.30 9.91
C ASN A 96 -4.39 20.53 8.58
N LEU A 97 -5.68 20.91 8.59
CA LEU A 97 -6.50 20.98 7.39
C LEU A 97 -5.91 21.89 6.29
N LEU A 98 -5.35 23.04 6.67
CA LEU A 98 -4.72 23.99 5.75
C LEU A 98 -3.41 23.42 5.17
N THR A 99 -2.56 22.83 6.00
CA THR A 99 -1.30 22.19 5.58
C THR A 99 -1.55 21.01 4.63
N ILE A 100 -2.59 20.20 4.89
CA ILE A 100 -2.97 19.07 4.04
C ILE A 100 -3.46 19.54 2.67
N LYS A 101 -4.30 20.59 2.62
CA LYS A 101 -4.79 21.20 1.37
C LYS A 101 -3.67 21.85 0.55
N ASN A 102 -2.73 22.49 1.22
CA ASN A 102 -1.63 23.21 0.57
C ASN A 102 -0.47 22.31 0.14
N ASN A 103 -0.34 21.11 0.71
CA ASN A 103 0.56 20.07 0.20
C ASN A 103 0.02 19.49 -1.13
N LYS A 104 0.01 20.33 -2.16
CA LYS A 104 -0.24 19.93 -3.54
C LYS A 104 1.03 19.22 -4.01
N SER A 105 1.06 17.89 -3.85
CA SER A 105 2.14 17.09 -4.42
C SER A 105 2.13 17.30 -5.93
N THR A 106 3.25 17.78 -6.48
CA THR A 106 3.42 17.89 -7.91
C THR A 106 3.65 16.50 -8.47
N THR A 107 2.72 16.03 -9.30
CA THR A 107 2.91 14.79 -10.03
C THR A 107 4.07 14.96 -11.01
N HIS A 108 5.04 14.06 -10.93
CA HIS A 108 6.16 14.02 -11.84
C HIS A 108 5.65 13.83 -13.27
N ALA A 109 6.21 14.56 -14.24
CA ALA A 109 5.69 14.57 -15.61
C ALA A 109 5.72 13.19 -16.30
N LYS A 110 6.57 12.28 -15.80
CA LYS A 110 6.68 10.88 -16.26
C LYS A 110 5.98 9.87 -15.34
N ALA A 111 5.13 10.32 -14.41
CA ALA A 111 4.27 9.42 -13.65
C ALA A 111 3.09 8.97 -14.52
N ILE A 112 2.82 7.67 -14.57
CA ILE A 112 1.80 7.06 -15.42
C ILE A 112 0.86 6.23 -14.57
N TYR A 113 -0.43 6.58 -14.59
CA TYR A 113 -1.50 5.90 -13.85
C TYR A 113 -2.55 5.25 -14.76
N THR A 114 -2.24 5.20 -16.06
CA THR A 114 -2.99 4.45 -17.06
C THR A 114 -2.27 3.14 -17.34
N SER A 115 -3.01 2.13 -17.77
CA SER A 115 -2.45 0.83 -18.15
C SER A 115 -1.38 0.98 -19.24
N ARG A 116 -0.30 0.19 -19.14
CA ARG A 116 0.78 0.07 -20.12
C ARG A 116 1.41 -1.32 -20.04
N LEU A 117 2.11 -1.74 -21.09
CA LEU A 117 2.79 -3.04 -21.10
C LEU A 117 3.93 -3.07 -20.08
N LEU A 118 4.06 -4.19 -19.37
CA LEU A 118 5.11 -4.43 -18.38
C LEU A 118 6.41 -4.97 -18.99
N ASN A 119 6.37 -5.48 -20.22
CA ASN A 119 7.50 -6.08 -20.94
C ASN A 119 8.81 -5.26 -20.93
N PRO A 120 8.79 -3.91 -20.95
CA PRO A 120 10.04 -3.15 -20.85
C PRO A 120 10.79 -3.39 -19.54
N PHE A 121 10.08 -3.74 -18.46
CA PHE A 121 10.64 -3.90 -17.12
C PHE A 121 10.97 -5.36 -16.77
N THR A 122 10.39 -6.34 -17.46
CA THR A 122 10.55 -7.77 -17.12
C THR A 122 11.98 -8.27 -17.29
N LYS A 123 12.69 -7.79 -18.31
CA LYS A 123 14.11 -8.13 -18.55
C LYS A 123 15.02 -7.73 -17.37
N ILE A 124 14.72 -6.61 -16.73
CA ILE A 124 15.51 -6.08 -15.63
C ILE A 124 15.24 -6.85 -14.34
N LEU A 125 14.00 -7.31 -14.16
CA LEU A 125 13.63 -8.13 -13.02
C LEU A 125 14.27 -9.52 -13.08
N SER A 126 14.40 -10.13 -14.27
CA SER A 126 15.10 -11.42 -14.41
C SER A 126 16.59 -11.35 -14.05
N GLU A 127 17.26 -10.23 -14.34
CA GLU A 127 18.67 -10.03 -13.96
C GLU A 127 18.84 -9.75 -12.45
N TYR A 128 17.76 -9.30 -11.79
CA TYR A 128 17.73 -9.01 -10.35
C TYR A 128 17.56 -10.30 -9.51
N ASP A 129 16.76 -11.25 -10.00
CA ASP A 129 16.46 -12.52 -9.33
C ASP A 129 17.71 -13.41 -9.20
N ASP A 130 18.61 -13.37 -10.19
CA ASP A 130 19.89 -14.10 -10.17
C ASP A 130 20.84 -13.66 -9.04
N ASN A 131 20.63 -12.48 -8.43
CA ASN A 131 21.47 -11.95 -7.34
C ASN A 131 20.87 -12.18 -5.93
N ILE A 132 19.62 -12.66 -5.81
CA ILE A 132 18.97 -12.90 -4.51
C ILE A 132 18.57 -14.36 -4.43
N ASN A 133 19.46 -15.19 -3.88
CA ASN A 133 19.15 -16.57 -3.56
C ASN A 133 17.83 -16.68 -2.74
N ASN A 134 16.86 -17.36 -3.36
CA ASN A 134 15.77 -18.14 -2.75
C ASN A 134 14.55 -17.42 -2.16
N ASN A 135 13.92 -16.46 -2.85
CA ASN A 135 12.50 -16.19 -2.69
C ASN A 135 11.86 -15.97 -4.07
N THR A 136 11.52 -17.07 -4.74
CA THR A 136 10.96 -17.10 -6.09
C THR A 136 9.64 -16.34 -6.18
N VAL A 137 9.68 -15.13 -6.74
CA VAL A 137 8.50 -14.51 -7.35
C VAL A 137 8.49 -14.97 -8.79
N GLU A 138 7.64 -15.94 -9.13
CA GLU A 138 7.46 -16.32 -10.53
C GLU A 138 6.96 -15.11 -11.34
N ILE A 139 7.85 -14.50 -12.12
CA ILE A 139 7.49 -13.48 -13.10
C ILE A 139 6.86 -14.22 -14.28
N THR A 140 5.56 -14.52 -14.19
CA THR A 140 4.83 -15.04 -15.34
C THR A 140 4.67 -13.94 -16.37
N ASP A 141 5.35 -14.08 -17.51
CA ASP A 141 5.23 -13.18 -18.66
C ASP A 141 3.84 -13.30 -19.29
N PHE A 142 2.93 -12.39 -18.91
CA PHE A 142 1.58 -12.33 -19.47
C PHE A 142 1.54 -12.01 -20.98
N ALA A 143 2.66 -11.61 -21.59
CA ALA A 143 2.70 -11.30 -23.02
C ALA A 143 2.79 -12.54 -23.93
N ASN A 144 3.10 -13.71 -23.38
CA ASN A 144 3.20 -14.95 -24.16
C ASN A 144 1.88 -15.72 -24.29
N TYR A 145 0.79 -15.24 -23.68
CA TYR A 145 -0.57 -15.74 -23.95
C TYR A 145 -1.22 -15.02 -25.15
N ASN A 146 -0.47 -14.87 -26.25
CA ASN A 146 -1.03 -14.55 -27.56
C ASN A 146 -1.20 -15.84 -28.37
N HIS A 147 -1.95 -16.80 -27.84
CA HIS A 147 -2.61 -17.78 -28.68
C HIS A 147 -3.82 -18.38 -27.99
N ILE A 148 -4.92 -18.39 -28.74
CA ILE A 148 -6.21 -19.06 -28.49
C ILE A 148 -7.24 -18.22 -27.72
N CYS A 149 -7.83 -17.27 -28.43
CA CYS A 149 -9.27 -17.05 -28.39
C CYS A 149 -9.77 -17.03 -29.85
N GLU A 150 -10.31 -18.16 -30.32
CA GLU A 150 -11.32 -18.18 -31.39
C GLU A 150 -12.69 -17.88 -30.79
#